data_AF-A0A4R9H0D3-F1
#
_entry.id   AF-A0A4R9H0D3-F1
#
_cell.length_a   1.000
_cell.length_b   1.000
_cell.length_c   1.000
_cell.angle_alpha   90.00
_cell.angle_beta   90.00
_cell.angle_gamma   90.00
#
_symmetry.space_group_name_H-M   'P 1'
#
loop_
_entity.id
_entity.type
_entity.pdbx_description
1 polymer ?
#
loop_
_entity_poly.entity_id
_entity_poly.type
_entity_poly.pdbx_seq_one_letter_code
_entity_poly.pdbx_strand_id
1 'polypeptide(L)'
;MFSGFYFKGIHFPFFSNVASKASGLSRILVLFLLIFLFSFSTFAQGENPSKQGPSDPDILFRIAEEAYKDRRFYKAAESLRNFLVLYPGNSKKNRVLSLLKDCFLKLDRPEKALEVSLDLYKMEPTGEFGLESYLEAGRLLAKMGEIDQAKQIFSSICRQSYSRAMAEKAALEFSGIDLLSDGEESSPEGESCREK
;
A
#
# COMPACT_ATOMS: atom_id res chain seq x y z
N MET A 1 45.55 -42.80 -11.35
CA MET A 1 46.29 -44.03 -11.00
C MET A 1 47.67 -43.94 -11.62
N PHE A 2 48.70 -43.72 -10.80
CA PHE A 2 50.07 -44.24 -10.87
C PHE A 2 50.91 -43.42 -9.91
N SER A 3 51.27 -44.09 -8.83
CA SER A 3 52.09 -43.61 -7.72
C SER A 3 53.54 -43.47 -8.17
N GLY A 4 54.24 -42.47 -7.66
CA GLY A 4 55.67 -42.35 -7.92
C GLY A 4 56.36 -41.21 -7.15
N PHE A 5 57.29 -41.63 -6.30
CA PHE A 5 58.55 -40.98 -5.95
C PHE A 5 58.64 -40.04 -4.74
N TYR A 6 59.47 -40.53 -3.80
CA TYR A 6 60.13 -39.89 -2.68
C TYR A 6 61.15 -38.83 -3.09
N PHE A 7 61.20 -37.73 -2.35
CA PHE A 7 62.39 -36.97 -1.87
C PHE A 7 61.83 -35.78 -1.07
N LYS A 8 62.38 -35.22 0.01
CA LYS A 8 63.76 -35.07 0.50
C LYS A 8 63.61 -34.50 1.93
N GLY A 9 64.44 -34.93 2.88
CA GLY A 9 64.46 -34.33 4.22
C GLY A 9 64.99 -32.90 4.24
N ILE A 10 64.68 -32.15 5.30
CA ILE A 10 65.46 -31.03 5.86
C ILE A 10 65.04 -30.84 7.35
N HIS A 11 66.02 -31.01 8.24
CA HIS A 11 66.32 -30.31 9.50
C HIS A 11 65.19 -29.96 10.51
N PHE A 12 65.26 -30.60 11.68
CA PHE A 12 64.66 -30.18 12.97
C PHE A 12 65.73 -29.42 13.82
N PRO A 13 65.39 -28.75 14.94
CA PRO A 13 65.43 -27.29 15.04
C PRO A 13 66.49 -26.78 16.05
N PHE A 14 66.85 -25.50 15.95
CA PHE A 14 67.46 -24.77 17.05
C PHE A 14 67.03 -23.29 16.97
N PHE A 15 67.06 -22.62 18.12
CA PHE A 15 66.57 -21.25 18.43
C PHE A 15 65.08 -21.17 18.79
N SER A 16 64.70 -21.22 20.07
CA SER A 16 64.89 -20.26 21.18
C SER A 16 63.68 -19.35 21.37
N ASN A 17 63.15 -19.40 22.59
CA ASN A 17 62.15 -18.51 23.18
C ASN A 17 62.24 -17.06 22.71
N VAL A 18 61.09 -16.52 22.30
CA VAL A 18 60.76 -15.11 22.53
C VAL A 18 59.37 -15.07 23.16
N ALA A 19 59.35 -14.89 24.47
CA ALA A 19 58.18 -14.44 25.19
C ALA A 19 58.11 -12.91 25.08
N SER A 20 57.02 -12.39 24.54
CA SER A 20 56.66 -10.98 24.74
C SER A 20 55.14 -10.79 24.69
N LYS A 21 54.52 -10.98 25.87
CA LYS A 21 53.60 -10.02 26.51
C LYS A 21 52.58 -9.34 25.58
N ALA A 22 51.45 -10.01 25.34
CA ALA A 22 50.25 -9.39 24.78
C ALA A 22 49.08 -9.55 25.77
N SER A 23 49.01 -8.71 26.80
CA SER A 23 47.99 -8.83 27.86
C SER A 23 47.24 -7.52 28.16
N GLY A 24 47.17 -6.61 27.19
CA GLY A 24 46.44 -5.34 27.31
C GLY A 24 45.45 -5.09 26.17
N LEU A 25 45.93 -5.13 24.92
CA LEU A 25 45.12 -4.79 23.75
C LEU A 25 43.97 -5.78 23.48
N SER A 26 44.19 -7.07 23.71
CA SER A 26 43.19 -8.13 23.47
C SER A 26 41.97 -8.01 24.38
N ARG A 27 42.15 -7.55 25.63
CA ARG A 27 41.04 -7.40 26.58
C ARG A 27 40.13 -6.22 26.23
N ILE A 28 40.70 -5.14 25.71
CA ILE A 28 39.94 -3.95 25.28
C ILE A 28 39.15 -4.25 24.00
N LEU A 29 39.73 -5.02 23.06
CA LEU A 29 39.07 -5.45 21.84
C LEU A 29 37.89 -6.41 22.12
N VAL A 30 38.05 -7.32 23.09
CA VAL A 30 36.96 -8.20 23.56
C VAL A 30 35.87 -7.41 24.27
N LEU A 31 36.20 -6.41 25.07
CA LEU A 31 35.22 -5.53 25.71
C LEU A 31 34.43 -4.69 24.68
N PHE A 32 35.10 -4.14 23.67
CA PHE A 32 34.42 -3.42 22.58
C PHE A 32 33.51 -4.35 21.77
N LEU A 33 33.93 -5.59 21.50
CA LEU A 33 33.14 -6.57 20.78
C LEU A 33 31.93 -7.04 21.61
N LEU A 34 32.07 -7.18 22.93
CA LEU A 34 30.95 -7.44 23.84
C LEU A 34 29.97 -6.28 23.93
N ILE A 35 30.44 -5.03 23.99
CA ILE A 35 29.57 -3.84 23.97
C ILE A 35 28.85 -3.73 22.63
N PHE A 36 29.52 -4.00 21.51
CA PHE A 36 28.91 -3.98 20.18
C PHE A 36 27.85 -5.09 19.99
N LEU A 37 28.06 -6.28 20.56
CA LEU A 37 27.05 -7.35 20.60
C LEU A 37 25.90 -7.05 21.58
N PHE A 38 26.16 -6.33 22.67
CA PHE A 38 25.13 -5.94 23.63
C PHE A 38 24.26 -4.79 23.11
N SER A 39 24.82 -3.85 22.35
CA SER A 39 24.08 -2.75 21.71
C SER A 39 23.15 -3.20 20.58
N PHE A 40 23.38 -4.39 20.00
CA PHE A 40 22.49 -4.93 18.95
C PHE A 40 21.29 -5.71 19.51
N SER A 41 21.24 -5.93 20.82
CA SER A 41 20.22 -6.78 21.47
C SER A 41 18.94 -6.03 21.85
N THR A 42 18.88 -4.71 21.68
CA THR A 42 17.74 -3.88 22.10
C THR A 42 17.03 -3.24 20.90
N PHE A 43 16.58 -4.04 19.93
CA PHE A 43 15.50 -3.64 19.02
C PHE A 43 14.80 -4.87 18.43
N ALA A 44 14.11 -5.60 19.28
CA ALA A 44 13.18 -6.64 18.86
C ALA A 44 12.02 -6.76 19.84
N GLN A 45 11.33 -5.64 20.10
CA GLN A 45 9.95 -5.72 20.58
C GLN A 45 9.06 -5.84 19.34
N GLY A 46 9.12 -7.01 18.70
CA GLY A 46 8.02 -7.47 17.86
C GLY A 46 6.84 -7.66 18.79
N GLU A 47 5.88 -6.74 18.73
CA GLU A 47 4.58 -6.95 19.35
C GLU A 47 4.02 -8.26 18.79
N ASN A 48 4.02 -9.28 19.65
CA ASN A 48 3.42 -10.58 19.39
C ASN A 48 1.96 -10.31 18.97
N PRO A 49 1.50 -10.64 17.75
CA PRO A 49 0.11 -10.46 17.39
C PRO A 49 -0.69 -11.39 18.29
N SER A 50 -1.30 -10.80 19.30
CA SER A 50 -2.05 -11.50 20.32
C SER A 50 -3.07 -12.41 19.65
N LYS A 51 -3.05 -13.70 20.05
CA LYS A 51 -4.13 -14.68 19.84
C LYS A 51 -5.41 -14.24 20.55
N GLN A 52 -5.97 -13.11 20.15
CA GLN A 52 -7.32 -12.72 20.49
C GLN A 52 -8.21 -13.34 19.40
N GLY A 53 -9.36 -13.91 19.79
CA GLY A 53 -10.38 -14.33 18.83
C GLY A 53 -10.81 -13.14 17.93
N PRO A 54 -11.68 -13.35 16.94
CA PRO A 54 -12.12 -12.26 16.05
C PRO A 54 -12.57 -11.05 16.87
N SER A 55 -11.78 -9.97 16.85
CA SER A 55 -12.07 -8.74 17.61
C SER A 55 -13.37 -8.15 17.11
N ASP A 56 -14.33 -7.90 18.01
CA ASP A 56 -15.63 -7.26 17.71
C ASP A 56 -15.51 -6.22 16.56
N PRO A 57 -16.33 -6.34 15.50
CA PRO A 57 -16.21 -5.47 14.32
C PRO A 57 -16.27 -3.99 14.68
N ASP A 58 -17.07 -3.58 15.66
CA ASP A 58 -17.17 -2.18 16.07
C ASP A 58 -15.88 -1.69 16.72
N ILE A 59 -15.24 -2.55 17.52
CA ILE A 59 -13.94 -2.25 18.13
C ILE A 59 -12.86 -2.16 17.05
N LEU A 60 -12.83 -3.11 16.11
CA LEU A 60 -11.83 -3.15 15.04
C LEU A 60 -11.95 -1.93 14.12
N PHE A 61 -13.18 -1.54 13.77
CA PHE A 61 -13.42 -0.34 12.98
C PHE A 61 -13.03 0.94 13.74
N ARG A 62 -13.36 1.04 15.03
CA ARG A 62 -12.93 2.19 15.86
C ARG A 62 -11.41 2.31 15.96
N ILE A 63 -10.69 1.20 16.09
CA ILE A 63 -9.20 1.21 16.09
C ILE A 63 -8.68 1.81 14.79
N ALA A 64 -9.27 1.44 13.65
CA ALA A 64 -8.90 2.01 12.36
C ALA A 64 -9.21 3.52 12.26
N GLU A 65 -10.36 3.96 12.76
CA GLU A 65 -10.74 5.38 12.78
C GLU A 65 -9.77 6.21 13.64
N GLU A 66 -9.40 5.73 14.83
CA GLU A 66 -8.41 6.41 15.68
C GLU A 66 -7.03 6.44 15.02
N ALA A 67 -6.60 5.32 14.41
CA ALA A 67 -5.34 5.30 13.65
C ALA A 67 -5.36 6.29 12.46
N TYR A 68 -6.49 6.45 11.78
CA TYR A 68 -6.65 7.42 10.69
C TYR A 68 -6.55 8.86 11.20
N LYS A 69 -7.24 9.19 12.32
CA LYS A 69 -7.16 10.51 12.96
C LYS A 69 -5.73 10.87 13.39
N ASP A 70 -5.00 9.88 13.89
CA ASP A 70 -3.58 10.00 14.25
C ASP A 70 -2.63 10.06 13.04
N ARG A 71 -3.16 10.11 11.81
CA ARG A 71 -2.42 10.07 10.53
C ARG A 71 -1.56 8.82 10.34
N ARG A 72 -1.85 7.75 11.07
CA ARG A 72 -1.20 6.43 10.95
C ARG A 72 -1.90 5.62 9.85
N PHE A 73 -1.88 6.14 8.63
CA PHE A 73 -2.69 5.61 7.52
C PHE A 73 -2.36 4.15 7.16
N TYR A 74 -1.10 3.72 7.27
CA TYR A 74 -0.72 2.31 7.08
C TYR A 74 -1.40 1.38 8.09
N LYS A 75 -1.40 1.75 9.37
CA LYS A 75 -2.04 0.96 10.44
C LYS A 75 -3.56 0.96 10.27
N ALA A 76 -4.15 2.11 9.93
CA ALA A 76 -5.58 2.20 9.63
C ALA A 76 -5.96 1.28 8.47
N ALA A 77 -5.23 1.33 7.36
CA ALA A 77 -5.48 0.47 6.20
C ALA A 77 -5.35 -1.03 6.53
N GLU A 78 -4.37 -1.41 7.36
CA GLU A 78 -4.21 -2.79 7.83
C GLU A 78 -5.42 -3.25 8.65
N SER A 79 -5.85 -2.46 9.64
CA SER A 79 -7.03 -2.78 10.46
C SER A 79 -8.31 -2.88 9.62
N LEU A 80 -8.50 -2.00 8.64
CA LEU A 80 -9.65 -2.02 7.73
C LEU A 80 -9.63 -3.24 6.81
N ARG A 81 -8.47 -3.62 6.28
CA ARG A 81 -8.33 -4.86 5.51
C ARG A 81 -8.65 -6.09 6.35
N ASN A 82 -8.18 -6.13 7.59
CA ASN A 82 -8.52 -7.20 8.52
C ASN A 82 -10.02 -7.25 8.81
N PHE A 83 -10.68 -6.09 8.95
CA PHE A 83 -12.13 -6.01 9.08
C PHE A 83 -12.83 -6.66 7.89
N LEU A 84 -12.42 -6.33 6.66
CA LEU A 84 -13.07 -6.85 5.45
C LEU A 84 -12.90 -8.37 5.29
N VAL A 85 -11.79 -8.93 5.80
CA VAL A 85 -11.54 -10.38 5.81
C VAL A 85 -12.36 -11.08 6.89
N LEU A 86 -12.41 -10.52 8.10
CA LEU A 86 -13.09 -11.15 9.24
C LEU A 86 -14.62 -10.98 9.19
N TYR A 87 -15.09 -9.89 8.58
CA TYR A 87 -16.49 -9.46 8.60
C TYR A 87 -17.02 -9.07 7.20
N PRO A 88 -16.94 -9.95 6.19
CA PRO A 88 -17.21 -9.60 4.79
C PRO A 88 -18.67 -9.19 4.48
N GLY A 89 -19.62 -9.58 5.33
CA GLY A 89 -21.05 -9.26 5.20
C GLY A 89 -21.55 -8.23 6.23
N ASN A 90 -20.66 -7.57 6.96
CA ASN A 90 -21.07 -6.60 7.99
C ASN A 90 -21.67 -5.33 7.35
N SER A 91 -22.71 -4.77 7.98
CA SER A 91 -23.40 -3.58 7.49
C SER A 91 -22.52 -2.32 7.37
N LYS A 92 -21.38 -2.26 8.08
CA LYS A 92 -20.40 -1.17 7.97
C LYS A 92 -19.44 -1.30 6.78
N LYS A 93 -19.54 -2.36 5.98
CA LYS A 93 -18.64 -2.63 4.85
C LYS A 93 -18.40 -1.39 3.97
N ASN A 94 -19.46 -0.67 3.60
CA ASN A 94 -19.34 0.52 2.76
C ASN A 94 -18.47 1.60 3.43
N ARG A 95 -18.70 1.88 4.72
CA ARG A 95 -17.92 2.86 5.49
C ARG A 95 -16.47 2.43 5.67
N VAL A 96 -16.22 1.13 5.85
CA VAL A 96 -14.88 0.54 5.96
C VAL A 96 -14.11 0.71 4.65
N LEU A 97 -14.76 0.40 3.52
CA LEU A 97 -14.18 0.59 2.19
C LEU A 97 -13.92 2.08 1.89
N SER A 98 -14.86 2.98 2.21
CA SER A 98 -14.64 4.43 2.05
C SER A 98 -13.43 4.92 2.84
N LEU A 99 -13.28 4.53 4.11
CA LEU A 99 -12.12 4.92 4.91
C LEU A 99 -10.83 4.27 4.39
N LEU A 100 -10.89 3.05 3.85
CA LEU A 100 -9.74 2.36 3.27
C LEU A 100 -9.24 3.06 2.00
N LYS A 101 -10.16 3.49 1.12
CA LYS A 101 -9.87 4.33 -0.04
C LYS A 101 -9.14 5.60 0.40
N ASP A 102 -9.67 6.31 1.41
CA ASP A 102 -9.06 7.53 1.93
C ASP A 102 -7.65 7.28 2.48
N CYS A 103 -7.45 6.15 3.18
CA CYS A 103 -6.11 5.75 3.63
C CYS A 103 -5.16 5.59 2.43
N PHE A 104 -5.58 4.92 1.35
CA PHE A 104 -4.74 4.75 0.17
C PHE A 104 -4.42 6.08 -0.52
N LEU A 105 -5.36 7.01 -0.59
CA LEU A 105 -5.11 8.35 -1.12
C LEU A 105 -4.11 9.13 -0.25
N LYS A 106 -4.20 9.03 1.08
CA LYS A 106 -3.24 9.66 2.01
C LYS A 106 -1.84 9.03 1.97
N LEU A 107 -1.75 7.79 1.48
CA LEU A 107 -0.51 7.05 1.31
C LEU A 107 0.10 7.22 -0.10
N ASP A 108 -0.50 8.06 -0.94
CA ASP A 108 -0.09 8.25 -2.34
C ASP A 108 -0.12 6.93 -3.14
N ARG A 109 -1.20 6.15 -2.95
CA ARG A 109 -1.47 4.88 -3.64
C ARG A 109 -2.78 4.97 -4.42
N PRO A 110 -2.87 5.84 -5.44
CA PRO A 110 -4.10 6.08 -6.17
C PRO A 110 -4.64 4.82 -6.89
N GLU A 111 -3.78 3.87 -7.26
CA GLU A 111 -4.18 2.62 -7.92
C GLU A 111 -5.00 1.75 -6.97
N LYS A 112 -4.60 1.69 -5.69
CA LYS A 112 -5.36 0.95 -4.67
C LYS A 112 -6.65 1.66 -4.28
N ALA A 113 -6.64 2.99 -4.28
CA ALA A 113 -7.87 3.75 -4.08
C ALA A 113 -8.86 3.51 -5.23
N LEU A 114 -8.37 3.42 -6.47
CA LEU A 114 -9.17 3.08 -7.65
C LEU A 114 -9.82 1.69 -7.49
N GLU A 115 -9.07 0.67 -7.10
CA GLU A 115 -9.62 -0.67 -6.83
C GLU A 115 -10.79 -0.61 -5.83
N VAL A 116 -10.62 0.11 -4.73
CA VAL A 116 -11.65 0.26 -3.70
C VAL A 116 -12.86 1.05 -4.22
N SER A 117 -12.66 2.12 -4.99
CA SER A 117 -13.75 2.89 -5.62
C SER A 117 -14.58 2.03 -6.58
N LEU A 118 -13.94 1.16 -7.36
CA LEU A 118 -14.63 0.21 -8.23
C LEU A 118 -15.40 -0.85 -7.45
N ASP A 119 -14.85 -1.32 -6.32
CA ASP A 119 -15.57 -2.24 -5.44
C ASP A 119 -16.79 -1.59 -4.77
N LEU A 120 -16.69 -0.32 -4.39
CA LEU A 120 -17.83 0.47 -3.91
C LEU A 120 -18.92 0.61 -4.98
N TYR A 121 -18.55 0.90 -6.23
CA TYR A 121 -19.48 0.96 -7.35
C TYR A 121 -20.22 -0.36 -7.58
N LYS A 122 -19.50 -1.50 -7.56
CA LYS A 122 -20.10 -2.83 -7.78
C LYS A 122 -21.19 -3.19 -6.77
N MET A 123 -21.17 -2.61 -5.56
CA MET A 123 -22.19 -2.87 -4.54
C MET A 123 -23.52 -2.20 -4.86
N GLU A 124 -23.50 -1.02 -5.48
CA GLU A 124 -24.70 -0.26 -5.85
C GLU A 124 -24.57 0.40 -7.24
N PRO A 125 -24.50 -0.37 -8.35
CA PRO A 125 -24.14 0.19 -9.66
C PRO A 125 -25.10 1.25 -10.21
N THR A 126 -26.34 1.27 -9.73
CA THR A 126 -27.38 2.24 -10.10
C THR A 126 -27.71 3.22 -8.97
N GLY A 127 -27.20 2.96 -7.75
CA GLY A 127 -27.40 3.81 -6.59
C GLY A 127 -26.49 5.04 -6.65
N GLU A 128 -26.94 6.16 -6.07
CA GLU A 128 -26.17 7.40 -6.06
C GLU A 128 -24.79 7.22 -5.41
N PHE A 129 -24.71 6.42 -4.34
CA PHE A 129 -23.45 6.13 -3.65
C PHE A 129 -22.46 5.36 -4.52
N GLY A 130 -22.93 4.34 -5.26
CA GLY A 130 -22.09 3.60 -6.18
C GLY A 130 -21.65 4.45 -7.37
N LEU A 131 -22.55 5.25 -7.94
CA LEU A 131 -22.23 6.17 -9.04
C LEU A 131 -21.23 7.26 -8.63
N GLU A 132 -21.33 7.81 -7.41
CA GLU A 132 -20.32 8.75 -6.89
C GLU A 132 -18.96 8.06 -6.75
N SER A 133 -18.93 6.81 -6.27
CA SER A 133 -17.68 6.03 -6.19
C SER A 133 -17.09 5.74 -7.57
N TYR A 134 -17.93 5.55 -8.59
CA TYR A 134 -17.48 5.37 -9.97
C TYR A 134 -16.96 6.68 -10.58
N LEU A 135 -17.61 7.81 -10.29
CA LEU A 135 -17.12 9.14 -10.66
C LEU A 135 -15.73 9.40 -10.07
N GLU A 136 -15.51 9.05 -8.81
CA GLU A 136 -14.19 9.12 -8.17
C GLU A 136 -13.16 8.20 -8.85
N ALA A 137 -13.54 6.99 -9.28
CA ALA A 137 -12.66 6.11 -10.04
C ALA A 137 -12.19 6.78 -11.34
N GLY A 138 -13.10 7.43 -12.07
CA GLY A 138 -12.75 8.21 -13.27
C GLY A 138 -11.78 9.36 -12.97
N ARG A 139 -12.00 10.10 -11.88
CA ARG A 139 -11.10 11.18 -11.44
C ARG A 139 -9.70 10.67 -11.08
N LEU A 140 -9.62 9.50 -10.43
CA LEU A 140 -8.35 8.87 -10.09
C LEU A 140 -7.59 8.45 -11.34
N LEU A 141 -8.27 7.83 -12.31
CA LEU A 141 -7.68 7.47 -13.61
C LEU A 141 -7.15 8.71 -14.33
N ALA A 142 -7.94 9.78 -14.41
CA ALA A 142 -7.52 11.03 -15.03
C ALA A 142 -6.25 11.59 -14.35
N LYS A 143 -6.22 11.59 -13.02
CA LYS A 143 -5.06 12.05 -12.24
C LYS A 143 -3.81 11.18 -12.47
N MET A 144 -3.99 9.89 -12.75
CA MET A 144 -2.89 8.97 -13.09
C MET A 144 -2.45 9.07 -14.57
N GLY A 145 -3.12 9.89 -15.38
CA GLY A 145 -2.85 10.04 -16.81
C GLY A 145 -3.55 9.01 -17.69
N GLU A 146 -4.40 8.15 -17.11
CA GLU A 146 -5.21 7.16 -17.82
C GLU A 146 -6.46 7.81 -18.41
N ILE A 147 -6.25 8.77 -19.31
CA ILE A 147 -7.28 9.69 -19.83
C ILE A 147 -8.41 8.94 -20.53
N ASP A 148 -8.09 7.97 -21.40
CA ASP A 148 -9.09 7.21 -22.15
C ASP A 148 -10.01 6.42 -21.22
N GLN A 149 -9.43 5.77 -20.20
CA GLN A 149 -10.20 5.02 -19.21
C GLN A 149 -11.10 5.95 -18.38
N ALA A 150 -10.59 7.14 -18.03
CA ALA A 150 -11.38 8.15 -17.34
C ALA A 150 -12.58 8.62 -18.19
N LYS A 151 -12.35 8.96 -19.47
CA LYS A 151 -13.41 9.36 -20.42
C LYS A 151 -14.47 8.25 -20.56
N GLN A 152 -14.06 6.98 -20.62
CA GLN A 152 -15.00 5.84 -20.65
C GLN A 152 -15.88 5.76 -19.40
N ILE A 153 -15.31 5.94 -18.21
CA ILE A 153 -16.09 5.95 -16.96
C ILE A 153 -17.10 7.09 -16.97
N PHE A 154 -16.68 8.32 -17.29
CA PHE A 154 -17.58 9.48 -17.30
C PHE A 154 -18.70 9.32 -18.34
N SER A 155 -18.37 8.85 -19.55
CA SER A 155 -19.36 8.52 -20.59
C SER A 155 -20.36 7.45 -20.13
N SER A 156 -19.87 6.40 -19.44
CA SER A 156 -20.72 5.37 -18.86
C SER A 156 -21.70 5.95 -17.84
N ILE A 157 -21.26 6.87 -16.99
CA ILE A 157 -22.14 7.54 -16.02
C ILE A 157 -23.20 8.37 -16.76
N CYS A 158 -22.84 9.18 -17.76
CA CYS A 158 -23.81 9.94 -18.57
C CYS A 158 -24.88 9.05 -19.27
N ARG A 159 -24.50 7.84 -19.68
CA ARG A 159 -25.39 6.89 -20.38
C ARG A 159 -26.28 6.12 -19.41
N GLN A 160 -25.74 5.71 -18.27
CA GLN A 160 -26.40 4.79 -17.32
C GLN A 160 -27.12 5.51 -16.18
N SER A 161 -26.84 6.80 -15.93
CA SER A 161 -27.36 7.47 -14.75
C SER A 161 -28.89 7.66 -14.82
N TYR A 162 -29.60 7.00 -13.91
CA TYR A 162 -30.97 7.34 -13.55
C TYR A 162 -31.06 8.65 -12.74
N SER A 163 -29.91 9.22 -12.37
CA SER A 163 -29.77 10.49 -11.64
C SER A 163 -29.20 11.57 -12.56
N ARG A 164 -30.00 12.60 -12.83
CA ARG A 164 -29.58 13.78 -13.61
C ARG A 164 -28.34 14.44 -13.01
N ALA A 165 -28.29 14.58 -11.69
CA ALA A 165 -27.18 15.20 -10.98
C ALA A 165 -25.87 14.42 -11.18
N MET A 166 -25.89 13.09 -11.25
CA MET A 166 -24.69 12.29 -11.54
C MET A 166 -24.25 12.44 -12.99
N ALA A 167 -25.19 12.47 -13.94
CA ALA A 167 -24.91 12.74 -15.34
C ALA A 167 -24.21 14.10 -15.52
N GLU A 168 -24.74 15.16 -14.89
CA GLU A 168 -24.16 16.50 -14.95
C GLU A 168 -22.74 16.54 -14.38
N LYS A 169 -22.50 15.93 -13.21
CA LYS A 169 -21.14 15.83 -12.65
C LYS A 169 -20.17 15.13 -13.59
N ALA A 170 -20.57 13.99 -14.17
CA ALA A 170 -19.72 13.24 -15.09
C ALA A 170 -19.46 14.02 -16.40
N ALA A 171 -20.46 14.71 -16.94
CA ALA A 171 -20.33 15.54 -18.13
C ALA A 171 -19.36 16.70 -17.91
N LEU A 172 -19.35 17.30 -16.71
CA LEU A 172 -18.39 18.34 -16.34
C LEU A 172 -16.95 17.79 -16.31
N GLU A 173 -16.73 16.66 -15.66
CA GLU A 173 -15.39 16.03 -15.60
C GLU A 173 -14.91 15.62 -17.01
N PHE A 174 -15.79 15.01 -17.81
CA PHE A 174 -15.49 14.64 -19.20
C PHE A 174 -15.08 15.87 -20.02
N SER A 175 -15.89 16.92 -19.98
CA SER A 175 -15.64 18.17 -20.72
C SER A 175 -14.32 18.82 -20.30
N GLY A 176 -14.02 18.82 -18.99
CA GLY A 176 -12.77 19.36 -18.47
C GLY A 176 -11.55 18.61 -18.99
N ILE A 177 -11.63 17.29 -19.09
CA ILE A 177 -10.54 16.46 -19.61
C ILE A 177 -10.37 16.66 -21.11
N ASP A 178 -11.46 16.73 -21.88
CA ASP A 178 -11.43 16.96 -23.33
C ASP A 178 -10.69 18.28 -23.63
N LEU A 179 -11.10 19.37 -23.00
CA LEU A 179 -10.46 20.68 -23.16
C LEU A 179 -8.97 20.71 -22.79
N LEU A 180 -8.53 19.86 -21.85
CA LEU A 180 -7.13 19.74 -21.46
C LEU A 180 -6.34 18.78 -22.37
N SER A 181 -7.02 17.85 -23.04
CA SER A 181 -6.42 16.92 -24.00
C SER A 181 -6.28 17.51 -25.41
N ASP A 182 -7.08 18.53 -25.74
CA ASP A 182 -7.25 18.99 -27.11
C ASP A 182 -6.07 19.80 -27.67
N GLY A 183 -5.10 19.03 -28.16
CA GLY A 183 -4.62 19.12 -29.54
C GLY A 183 -5.32 18.14 -30.50
N GLU A 184 -6.36 17.42 -30.07
CA GLU A 184 -7.21 16.54 -30.88
C GLU A 184 -8.69 16.98 -30.80
N GLU A 185 -9.49 16.65 -31.82
CA GLU A 185 -10.87 17.10 -32.00
C GLU A 185 -11.84 16.66 -30.89
N SER A 186 -12.85 17.50 -30.62
CA SER A 186 -13.96 17.22 -29.69
C SER A 186 -14.57 15.84 -29.95
N SER A 187 -14.58 14.97 -28.94
CA SER A 187 -15.12 13.61 -29.09
C SER A 187 -16.65 13.63 -29.11
N PRO A 188 -17.31 12.91 -30.05
CA PRO A 188 -18.78 12.80 -30.11
C PRO A 188 -19.39 12.20 -28.83
N GLU A 189 -18.58 11.53 -27.99
CA GLU A 189 -19.01 11.00 -26.71
C GLU A 189 -19.23 12.09 -25.65
N GLY A 190 -18.46 13.19 -25.73
CA GLY A 190 -18.61 14.36 -24.85
C GLY A 190 -19.83 15.21 -25.20
N GLU A 191 -20.18 15.29 -26.48
CA GLU A 191 -21.40 15.95 -26.95
C GLU A 191 -22.66 15.22 -26.45
N SER A 192 -22.67 13.88 -26.53
CA SER A 192 -23.79 13.07 -26.00
C SER A 192 -23.99 13.21 -24.48
N CYS A 193 -22.91 13.46 -23.72
CA CYS A 193 -22.99 13.79 -22.29
C CYS A 193 -23.60 15.19 -22.04
N ARG A 194 -23.45 16.13 -22.98
CA ARG A 194 -23.82 17.55 -22.83
C ARG A 194 -25.26 17.86 -23.26
N GLU A 195 -25.88 16.99 -24.06
CA GLU A 195 -27.22 17.19 -24.63
C GLU A 195 -28.40 16.70 -23.75
N LYS A 196 -28.17 16.22 -22.52
CA LYS A 196 -29.21 15.69 -21.59
C LYS A 196 -29.41 16.57 -20.35
#